data_AF-A0A8M9PTP4-F1
#
_entry.id   AF-A0A8M9PTP4-F1
#
_cell.length_a   1.000
_cell.length_b   1.000
_cell.length_c   1.000
_cell.angle_alpha   90.00
_cell.angle_beta   90.00
_cell.angle_gamma   90.00
#
_symmetry.space_group_name_H-M   'P 1'
#
loop_
_entity.id
_entity.type
_entity.pdbx_description
1 polymer ?
#
loop_
_entity_poly.entity_id
_entity_poly.type
_entity_poly.pdbx_seq_one_letter_code
_entity_poly.pdbx_strand_id
1 'polypeptide(L)'
;MNVVEMLIEKYPCLKEPGSFNGQYGWQQRIKYKMGNYRAKLRGSQLSCPELEVNQKRKTNENPTPKGFKRPRKAEVNYLPPFPFGETGESLEKERLDLLNEIRKKNNKNIIGEKMEKTFSYRRTEVVKDCPAVKDFMERWPALFCESEIKNEFRRITTISLERTFLEKLDFYTPKLLALFEMKGGVAGIRIRHLLDSLSQQEDRLEDRRDVVIRCLLSFLGESAEELIEDHQDVSRDMIKDTFASHVMKIIVLSRSVEEEDASRSDVIIVIEGTEVLLGCKNLTNACLSLMGCIYSLNLSYPPKLRNTFEVFQKIFLGLDALKFSPKVNSLHRKLLM
;
A
#
# COMPACT_ATOMS: atom_id res chain seq x y z
N MET A 1 -0.76 -17.73 10.74
CA MET A 1 -1.22 -19.08 10.39
C MET A 1 -0.32 -19.61 9.28
N ASN A 2 0.42 -20.68 9.57
CA ASN A 2 1.35 -21.32 8.65
C ASN A 2 0.57 -22.12 7.58
N VAL A 3 1.05 -22.18 6.34
CA VAL A 3 0.44 -23.00 5.26
C VAL A 3 0.24 -24.44 5.71
N VAL A 4 1.15 -24.97 6.52
CA VAL A 4 1.06 -26.34 7.07
C VAL A 4 -0.04 -26.49 8.10
N GLU A 5 -0.24 -25.48 8.96
CA GLU A 5 -1.34 -25.47 9.94
C GLU A 5 -2.68 -25.54 9.22
N MET A 6 -2.90 -24.65 8.25
CA MET A 6 -4.12 -24.62 7.43
C MET A 6 -4.39 -25.94 6.71
N LEU A 7 -3.32 -26.56 6.18
CA LEU A 7 -3.42 -27.82 5.46
C LEU A 7 -3.84 -28.96 6.39
N ILE A 8 -3.31 -29.02 7.60
CA ILE A 8 -3.63 -30.06 8.59
C ILE A 8 -4.99 -29.81 9.24
N GLU A 9 -5.37 -28.56 9.51
CA GLU A 9 -6.71 -28.23 10.00
C GLU A 9 -7.78 -28.66 9.00
N LYS A 10 -7.55 -28.39 7.71
CA LYS A 10 -8.47 -28.81 6.64
C LYS A 10 -8.47 -30.32 6.40
N TYR A 11 -7.33 -30.97 6.57
CA TYR A 11 -7.17 -32.41 6.35
C TYR A 11 -6.40 -33.06 7.51
N PRO A 12 -7.07 -33.38 8.63
CA PRO A 12 -6.42 -33.91 9.83
C PRO A 12 -5.64 -35.21 9.60
N CYS A 13 -6.03 -36.00 8.60
CA CYS A 13 -5.33 -37.22 8.18
C CYS A 13 -3.90 -36.98 7.67
N LEU A 14 -3.54 -35.73 7.33
CA LEU A 14 -2.17 -35.38 6.94
C LEU A 14 -1.23 -35.24 8.13
N LYS A 15 -1.73 -35.24 9.38
CA LYS A 15 -0.88 -35.09 10.57
C LYS A 15 0.18 -36.21 10.63
N GLU A 16 1.46 -35.84 10.71
CA GLU A 16 2.56 -36.81 10.72
C GLU A 16 2.59 -37.59 12.05
N PRO A 17 2.43 -38.93 12.03
CA PRO A 17 2.51 -39.74 13.23
C PRO A 17 3.90 -39.65 13.87
N GLY A 18 3.96 -39.47 15.20
CA GLY A 18 5.22 -39.41 15.95
C GLY A 18 5.94 -38.05 15.93
N SER A 19 5.42 -37.05 15.21
CA SER A 19 5.94 -35.69 15.23
C SER A 19 5.33 -34.89 16.38
N PHE A 20 6.16 -34.14 17.13
CA PHE A 20 5.73 -33.38 18.33
C PHE A 20 4.50 -32.49 18.06
N ASN A 21 4.43 -31.87 16.89
CA ASN A 21 3.31 -31.03 16.47
C ASN A 21 2.56 -31.59 15.25
N GLY A 22 2.96 -32.75 14.71
CA GLY A 22 2.37 -33.33 13.50
C GLY A 22 2.66 -32.57 12.20
N GLN A 23 3.39 -31.46 12.26
CA GLN A 23 3.58 -30.51 11.15
C GLN A 23 4.99 -30.53 10.57
N TYR A 24 5.99 -30.95 11.36
CA TYR A 24 7.39 -30.79 11.01
C TYR A 24 7.78 -31.41 9.66
N GLY A 25 7.39 -32.66 9.38
CA GLY A 25 7.69 -33.33 8.11
C GLY A 25 7.10 -32.59 6.91
N TRP A 26 5.88 -32.06 7.02
CA TRP A 26 5.27 -31.23 5.98
C TRP A 26 6.01 -29.92 5.77
N GLN A 27 6.42 -29.24 6.85
CA GLN A 27 7.22 -28.02 6.76
C GLN A 27 8.51 -28.27 5.98
N GLN A 28 9.22 -29.38 6.28
CA GLN A 28 10.44 -29.74 5.56
C GLN A 28 10.15 -30.13 4.11
N ARG A 29 9.15 -30.99 3.85
CA ARG A 29 8.80 -31.42 2.48
C ARG A 29 8.40 -30.25 1.59
N ILE A 30 7.61 -29.30 2.11
CA ILE A 30 7.25 -28.08 1.37
C ILE A 30 8.49 -27.22 1.13
N LYS A 31 9.34 -27.02 2.15
CA LYS A 31 10.60 -26.29 1.99
C LYS A 31 11.49 -26.89 0.91
N TYR A 32 11.67 -28.21 0.89
CA TYR A 32 12.45 -28.92 -0.13
C TYR A 32 11.78 -28.86 -1.51
N LYS A 33 10.47 -29.11 -1.59
CA LYS A 33 9.71 -29.02 -2.86
C LYS A 33 9.85 -27.63 -3.49
N MET A 34 9.66 -26.58 -2.69
CA MET A 34 9.83 -25.19 -3.15
C MET A 34 11.28 -24.86 -3.48
N GLY A 35 12.25 -25.42 -2.74
CA GLY A 35 13.68 -25.32 -3.04
C GLY A 35 14.03 -25.93 -4.40
N ASN A 36 13.58 -27.16 -4.65
CA ASN A 36 13.78 -27.90 -5.90
C ASN A 36 13.07 -27.23 -7.08
N TYR A 37 11.84 -26.74 -6.88
CA TYR A 37 11.11 -26.00 -7.90
C TYR A 37 11.88 -24.73 -8.31
N ARG A 38 12.33 -23.92 -7.35
CA ARG A 38 13.18 -22.76 -7.63
C ARG A 38 14.50 -23.15 -8.32
N ALA A 39 15.09 -24.30 -7.98
CA ALA A 39 16.30 -24.77 -8.64
C ALA A 39 16.07 -25.16 -10.11
N LYS A 40 14.95 -25.84 -10.41
CA LYS A 40 14.55 -26.17 -11.78
C LYS A 40 14.28 -24.91 -12.60
N LEU A 41 13.56 -23.93 -12.04
CA LEU A 41 13.29 -22.66 -12.71
C LEU A 41 14.56 -21.85 -13.02
N ARG A 42 15.59 -21.94 -12.15
CA ARG A 42 16.90 -21.33 -12.44
C ARG A 42 17.65 -22.03 -13.58
N GLY A 43 17.36 -23.31 -13.83
CA GLY A 43 18.00 -24.11 -14.88
C GLY A 43 17.26 -24.08 -16.23
N SER A 44 15.98 -23.71 -16.25
CA SER A 44 15.24 -23.50 -17.50
C SER A 44 15.64 -22.18 -18.14
N GLN A 45 15.78 -22.17 -19.48
CA GLN A 45 15.97 -20.95 -20.29
C GLN A 45 14.80 -19.94 -20.19
N LEU A 46 13.73 -20.25 -19.46
CA LEU A 46 12.70 -19.27 -19.14
C LEU A 46 13.25 -18.28 -18.10
N SER A 47 13.57 -17.07 -18.55
CA SER A 47 13.86 -15.94 -17.66
C SER A 47 12.66 -15.73 -16.74
N CYS A 48 12.86 -15.89 -15.43
CA CYS A 48 11.89 -15.54 -14.40
C CYS A 48 12.45 -14.38 -13.60
N PRO A 49 12.10 -13.13 -13.95
CA PRO A 49 12.67 -11.94 -13.31
C PRO A 49 12.50 -11.92 -11.79
N GLU A 50 11.40 -12.44 -11.26
CA GLU A 50 11.15 -12.61 -9.81
C GLU A 50 12.25 -13.41 -9.10
N LEU A 51 12.80 -14.43 -9.77
CA LEU A 51 13.88 -15.24 -9.22
C LEU A 51 15.21 -14.50 -9.26
N GLU A 52 15.44 -13.65 -10.27
CA GLU A 52 16.66 -12.85 -10.43
C GLU A 52 16.81 -11.82 -9.30
N VAL A 53 15.74 -11.10 -8.96
CA VAL A 53 15.74 -10.10 -7.87
C VAL A 53 16.07 -10.72 -6.50
N ASN A 54 15.68 -11.99 -6.32
CA ASN A 54 15.88 -12.73 -5.08
C ASN A 54 17.23 -13.47 -5.00
N GLN A 55 18.07 -13.40 -6.04
CA GLN A 55 19.39 -14.02 -5.98
C GLN A 55 20.26 -13.32 -4.92
N LYS A 56 20.76 -14.11 -3.95
CA LYS A 56 21.86 -13.68 -3.10
C LYS A 56 23.10 -13.61 -3.99
N ARG A 57 23.70 -12.40 -4.09
CA ARG A 57 24.98 -12.05 -4.73
C ARG A 57 25.66 -13.26 -5.41
N LYS A 58 25.50 -13.38 -6.73
CA LYS A 58 26.41 -14.21 -7.52
C LYS A 58 27.77 -13.54 -7.59
N THR A 59 28.78 -14.38 -7.69
CA THR A 59 30.22 -14.11 -7.73
C THR A 59 30.61 -13.04 -8.76
N ASN A 60 31.85 -12.52 -8.68
CA ASN A 60 32.43 -11.41 -9.46
C ASN A 60 32.19 -11.40 -10.97
N GLU A 61 31.67 -12.48 -11.55
CA GLU A 61 31.46 -12.66 -12.99
C GLU A 61 30.11 -12.14 -13.48
N ASN A 62 29.16 -11.83 -12.60
CA ASN A 62 27.89 -11.19 -12.97
C ASN A 62 27.42 -10.22 -11.88
N PRO A 63 27.78 -8.93 -11.93
CA PRO A 63 27.30 -7.96 -10.95
C PRO A 63 25.78 -7.90 -11.03
N THR A 64 25.07 -8.26 -9.95
CA THR A 64 23.69 -7.80 -9.76
C THR A 64 23.69 -6.30 -10.02
N PRO A 65 22.84 -5.76 -10.92
CA PRO A 65 22.86 -4.33 -11.18
C PRO A 65 22.68 -3.61 -9.85
N LYS A 66 23.69 -2.81 -9.49
CA LYS A 66 23.68 -2.03 -8.25
C LYS A 66 22.43 -1.14 -8.31
N GLY A 67 21.41 -1.45 -7.52
CA GLY A 67 20.18 -0.64 -7.50
C GLY A 67 18.88 -1.41 -7.27
N PHE A 68 18.84 -2.73 -7.52
CA PHE A 68 17.59 -3.49 -7.35
C PHE A 68 17.09 -3.49 -5.90
N LYS A 69 16.00 -2.78 -5.64
CA LYS A 69 15.23 -2.95 -4.40
C LYS A 69 14.68 -4.38 -4.38
N ARG A 70 14.64 -4.96 -3.18
CA ARG A 70 14.01 -6.26 -2.94
C ARG A 70 12.59 -6.01 -2.41
N PRO A 71 11.66 -6.96 -2.60
CA PRO A 71 10.37 -6.91 -1.93
C PRO A 71 10.59 -6.87 -0.40
N ARG A 72 9.90 -5.97 0.28
CA ARG A 72 10.04 -5.72 1.73
C ARG A 72 8.70 -5.56 2.44
N LYS A 73 7.59 -5.56 1.71
CA LYS A 73 6.25 -5.22 2.20
C LYS A 73 5.22 -6.30 1.85
N ALA A 74 5.69 -7.55 1.75
CA ALA A 74 4.93 -8.71 1.32
C ALA A 74 4.33 -8.60 -0.10
N GLU A 75 5.07 -7.97 -1.02
CA GLU A 75 4.72 -7.97 -2.44
C GLU A 75 4.83 -9.39 -3.01
N VAL A 76 3.69 -9.95 -3.46
CA VAL A 76 3.63 -11.30 -4.05
C VAL A 76 4.15 -11.26 -5.48
N ASN A 77 3.70 -10.27 -6.26
CA ASN A 77 4.06 -10.09 -7.67
C ASN A 77 5.01 -8.88 -7.81
N TYR A 78 6.22 -9.02 -7.27
CA TYR A 78 7.19 -7.90 -7.24
C TYR A 78 7.70 -7.53 -8.64
N LEU A 79 8.08 -8.52 -9.45
CA LEU A 79 8.59 -8.37 -10.81
C LEU A 79 8.15 -9.57 -11.67
N PRO A 80 6.84 -9.74 -11.92
CA PRO A 80 6.31 -10.92 -12.59
C PRO A 80 6.81 -11.03 -14.03
N PRO A 81 6.95 -12.25 -14.58
CA PRO A 81 7.27 -12.43 -16.00
C PRO A 81 6.15 -11.87 -16.89
N PHE A 82 6.46 -11.60 -18.15
CA PHE A 82 5.43 -11.26 -19.13
C PHE A 82 4.46 -12.42 -19.34
N PRO A 83 3.18 -12.13 -19.67
CA PRO A 83 2.23 -13.15 -20.05
C PRO A 83 2.76 -14.00 -21.21
N PHE A 84 2.33 -15.26 -21.28
CA PHE A 84 2.79 -16.16 -22.33
C PHE A 84 2.49 -15.59 -23.73
N GLY A 85 3.52 -15.49 -24.58
CA GLY A 85 3.43 -14.96 -25.94
C GLY A 85 3.60 -13.44 -26.05
N GLU A 86 3.66 -12.71 -24.94
CA GLU A 86 3.89 -11.27 -24.94
C GLU A 86 5.39 -10.91 -24.89
N THR A 87 5.78 -9.88 -25.62
CA THR A 87 7.12 -9.27 -25.63
C THR A 87 7.06 -7.83 -25.13
N GLY A 88 8.22 -7.18 -24.95
CA GLY A 88 8.23 -5.76 -24.60
C GLY A 88 7.54 -4.89 -25.66
N GLU A 89 7.72 -5.23 -26.94
CA GLU A 89 7.12 -4.52 -28.07
C GLU A 89 5.60 -4.71 -28.15
N SER A 90 5.10 -5.94 -27.89
CA SER A 90 3.65 -6.18 -27.89
C SER A 90 2.96 -5.46 -26.73
N LEU A 91 3.59 -5.45 -25.54
CA LEU A 91 3.07 -4.73 -24.37
C LEU A 91 3.17 -3.21 -24.53
N GLU A 92 4.18 -2.70 -25.24
CA GLU A 92 4.26 -1.28 -25.61
C GLU A 92 3.10 -0.88 -26.54
N LYS A 93 2.74 -1.74 -27.49
CA LYS A 93 1.56 -1.51 -28.34
C LYS A 93 0.27 -1.49 -27.52
N GLU A 94 0.11 -2.42 -26.57
CA GLU A 94 -1.04 -2.43 -25.65
C GLU A 94 -1.12 -1.16 -24.79
N ARG A 95 0.04 -0.63 -24.34
CA ARG A 95 0.12 0.65 -23.62
C ARG A 95 -0.33 1.83 -24.49
N LEU A 96 0.10 1.88 -25.76
CA LEU A 96 -0.33 2.93 -26.68
C LEU A 96 -1.84 2.84 -26.95
N ASP A 97 -2.38 1.64 -27.10
CA ASP A 97 -3.82 1.44 -27.23
C ASP A 97 -4.57 1.87 -25.96
N LEU A 98 -4.02 1.58 -24.77
CA LEU A 98 -4.58 2.06 -23.50
C LEU A 98 -4.68 3.60 -23.48
N LEU A 99 -3.69 4.34 -23.98
CA LEU A 99 -3.77 5.81 -24.06
C LEU A 99 -4.93 6.29 -24.93
N ASN A 100 -5.26 5.57 -26.00
CA ASN A 100 -6.43 5.87 -26.83
C ASN A 100 -7.74 5.55 -26.09
N GLU A 101 -7.77 4.47 -25.30
CA GLU A 101 -8.96 4.10 -24.51
C GLU A 101 -9.27 5.08 -23.39
N ILE A 102 -8.27 5.68 -22.74
CA ILE A 102 -8.46 6.70 -21.68
C ILE A 102 -9.21 7.94 -22.21
N ARG A 103 -9.04 8.27 -23.49
CA ARG A 103 -9.70 9.44 -24.12
C ARG A 103 -11.18 9.21 -24.41
N LYS A 104 -11.65 7.97 -24.36
CA LYS A 104 -13.02 7.59 -24.69
C LYS A 104 -13.91 7.61 -23.44
N LYS A 105 -15.19 7.94 -23.61
CA LYS A 105 -16.17 7.92 -22.52
C LYS A 105 -16.59 6.48 -22.21
N ASN A 106 -16.85 6.18 -20.93
CA ASN A 106 -17.38 4.88 -20.45
C ASN A 106 -16.49 3.65 -20.66
N ASN A 107 -15.17 3.80 -20.83
CA ASN A 107 -14.26 2.69 -21.13
C ASN A 107 -13.57 2.07 -19.91
N LYS A 108 -14.15 2.20 -18.71
CA LYS A 108 -13.53 1.74 -17.45
C LYS A 108 -13.14 0.25 -17.47
N ASN A 109 -14.00 -0.62 -18.00
CA ASN A 109 -13.72 -2.05 -18.06
C ASN A 109 -12.55 -2.37 -19.00
N ILE A 110 -12.55 -1.77 -20.20
CA ILE A 110 -11.49 -1.94 -21.20
C ILE A 110 -10.15 -1.41 -20.65
N ILE A 111 -10.17 -0.26 -19.97
CA ILE A 111 -9.00 0.30 -19.28
C ILE A 111 -8.49 -0.69 -18.23
N GLY A 112 -9.37 -1.24 -17.40
CA GLY A 112 -9.01 -2.23 -16.38
C GLY A 112 -8.37 -3.49 -16.96
N GLU A 113 -8.92 -4.03 -18.05
CA GLU A 113 -8.38 -5.19 -18.76
C GLU A 113 -7.00 -4.91 -19.37
N LYS A 114 -6.84 -3.75 -20.03
CA LYS A 114 -5.54 -3.34 -20.59
C LYS A 114 -4.51 -3.06 -19.50
N MET A 115 -4.92 -2.46 -18.38
CA MET A 115 -4.09 -2.26 -17.20
C MET A 115 -3.63 -3.60 -16.62
N GLU A 116 -4.51 -4.59 -16.52
CA GLU A 116 -4.14 -5.94 -16.09
C GLU A 116 -3.15 -6.61 -17.05
N LYS A 117 -3.43 -6.57 -18.36
CA LYS A 117 -2.56 -7.14 -19.39
C LYS A 117 -1.14 -6.56 -19.38
N THR A 118 -1.01 -5.26 -19.11
CA THR A 118 0.26 -4.53 -19.11
C THR A 118 0.95 -4.46 -17.73
N PHE A 119 0.42 -5.15 -16.72
CA PHE A 119 0.94 -5.09 -15.34
C PHE A 119 2.42 -5.47 -15.21
N SER A 120 2.85 -6.57 -15.83
CA SER A 120 4.25 -7.03 -15.74
C SER A 120 5.23 -6.07 -16.42
N TYR A 121 4.80 -5.41 -17.49
CA TYR A 121 5.58 -4.38 -18.18
C TYR A 121 5.73 -3.12 -17.31
N ARG A 122 4.63 -2.62 -16.73
CA ARG A 122 4.69 -1.52 -15.75
C ARG A 122 5.60 -1.84 -14.57
N ARG A 123 5.47 -3.03 -13.97
CA ARG A 123 6.33 -3.44 -12.84
C ARG A 123 7.79 -3.50 -13.24
N THR A 124 8.09 -3.90 -14.48
CA THR A 124 9.45 -3.87 -15.00
C THR A 124 10.01 -2.46 -15.03
N GLU A 125 9.27 -1.50 -15.57
CA GLU A 125 9.65 -0.09 -15.62
C GLU A 125 9.87 0.51 -14.21
N VAL A 126 8.92 0.30 -13.30
CA VAL A 126 9.02 0.82 -11.92
C VAL A 126 10.20 0.23 -11.16
N VAL A 127 10.47 -1.08 -11.30
CA VAL A 127 11.49 -1.78 -10.51
C VAL A 127 12.88 -1.67 -11.13
N LYS A 128 13.00 -1.69 -12.46
CA LYS A 128 14.29 -1.64 -13.17
C LYS A 128 14.73 -0.20 -13.42
N ASP A 129 13.84 0.63 -13.95
CA ASP A 129 14.20 1.95 -14.47
C ASP A 129 14.06 3.04 -13.40
N CYS A 130 13.21 2.81 -12.39
CA CYS A 130 12.95 3.75 -11.28
C CYS A 130 12.71 5.20 -11.78
N PRO A 131 11.75 5.41 -12.70
CA PRO A 131 11.48 6.72 -13.27
C PRO A 131 11.00 7.72 -12.19
N ALA A 132 11.19 9.01 -12.44
CA ALA A 132 10.57 10.05 -11.62
C ALA A 132 9.04 9.93 -11.68
N VAL A 133 8.35 10.28 -10.59
CA VAL A 133 6.88 10.11 -10.51
C VAL A 133 6.15 10.85 -11.63
N LYS A 134 6.61 12.05 -12.00
CA LYS A 134 6.07 12.83 -13.11
C LYS A 134 6.15 12.09 -14.45
N ASP A 135 7.34 11.61 -14.81
CA ASP A 135 7.58 10.92 -16.08
C ASP A 135 6.77 9.61 -16.16
N PHE A 136 6.69 8.90 -15.03
CA PHE A 136 5.88 7.69 -14.94
C PHE A 136 4.39 7.97 -15.10
N MET A 137 3.89 9.07 -14.53
CA MET A 137 2.51 9.52 -14.66
C MET A 137 2.15 9.91 -16.09
N GLU A 138 3.06 10.59 -16.80
CA GLU A 138 2.87 10.91 -18.22
C GLU A 138 2.77 9.64 -19.09
N ARG A 139 3.53 8.60 -18.74
CA ARG A 139 3.56 7.33 -19.47
C ARG A 139 2.39 6.40 -19.13
N TRP A 140 1.90 6.44 -17.89
CA TRP A 140 0.83 5.58 -17.36
C TRP A 140 -0.31 6.37 -16.67
N PRO A 141 -0.95 7.32 -17.36
CA PRO A 141 -1.95 8.21 -16.74
C PRO A 141 -3.17 7.45 -16.19
N ALA A 142 -3.55 6.32 -16.79
CA ALA A 142 -4.66 5.48 -16.30
C ALA A 142 -4.43 4.95 -14.88
N LEU A 143 -3.17 4.77 -14.47
CA LEU A 143 -2.86 4.27 -13.13
C LEU A 143 -3.30 5.28 -12.06
N PHE A 144 -3.24 6.57 -12.35
CA PHE A 144 -3.45 7.66 -11.39
C PHE A 144 -4.93 8.02 -11.26
N CYS A 145 -5.75 6.99 -11.04
CA CYS A 145 -7.13 7.11 -10.59
C CYS A 145 -7.39 6.13 -9.44
N GLU A 146 -8.34 6.47 -8.57
CA GLU A 146 -8.59 5.71 -7.35
C GLU A 146 -8.84 4.21 -7.60
N SER A 147 -9.58 3.87 -8.66
CA SER A 147 -9.87 2.47 -9.01
C SER A 147 -8.64 1.70 -9.47
N GLU A 148 -7.80 2.28 -10.35
CA GLU A 148 -6.62 1.58 -10.85
C GLU A 148 -5.50 1.52 -9.81
N ILE A 149 -5.37 2.50 -8.92
CA ILE A 149 -4.45 2.42 -7.77
C ILE A 149 -4.81 1.20 -6.89
N LYS A 150 -6.11 1.02 -6.59
CA LYS A 150 -6.60 -0.12 -5.81
C LYS A 150 -6.39 -1.45 -6.54
N ASN A 151 -6.67 -1.49 -7.84
CA ASN A 151 -6.46 -2.68 -8.66
C ASN A 151 -4.97 -3.04 -8.77
N GLU A 152 -4.09 -2.07 -8.95
CA GLU A 152 -2.64 -2.28 -9.02
C GLU A 152 -2.09 -2.81 -7.71
N PHE A 153 -2.52 -2.24 -6.57
CA PHE A 153 -2.19 -2.78 -5.26
C PHE A 153 -2.63 -4.24 -5.12
N ARG A 154 -3.85 -4.57 -5.57
CA ARG A 154 -4.35 -5.96 -5.57
C ARG A 154 -3.54 -6.86 -6.48
N ARG A 155 -3.11 -6.39 -7.66
CA ARG A 155 -2.20 -7.14 -8.56
C ARG A 155 -0.86 -7.41 -7.89
N ILE A 156 -0.34 -6.50 -7.06
CA ILE A 156 0.95 -6.67 -6.37
C ILE A 156 0.85 -7.59 -5.14
N THR A 157 -0.21 -7.46 -4.34
CA THR A 157 -0.32 -8.07 -3.00
C THR A 157 -1.34 -9.19 -2.91
N THR A 158 -2.23 -9.34 -3.88
CA THR A 158 -3.43 -10.19 -3.89
C THR A 158 -4.52 -9.77 -2.89
N ILE A 159 -4.35 -8.64 -2.19
CA ILE A 159 -5.28 -8.14 -1.17
C ILE A 159 -6.14 -7.00 -1.72
N SER A 160 -7.41 -6.95 -1.30
CA SER A 160 -8.27 -5.79 -1.57
C SER A 160 -7.91 -4.64 -0.64
N LEU A 161 -7.28 -3.60 -1.18
CA LEU A 161 -6.78 -2.44 -0.43
C LEU A 161 -7.85 -1.82 0.47
N GLU A 162 -8.94 -1.34 -0.14
CA GLU A 162 -10.00 -0.63 0.57
C GLU A 162 -10.73 -1.54 1.55
N ARG A 163 -11.22 -2.69 1.09
CA ARG A 163 -12.00 -3.60 1.92
C ARG A 163 -11.20 -4.05 3.15
N THR A 164 -9.99 -4.56 2.95
CA THR A 164 -9.20 -5.13 4.04
C THR A 164 -8.77 -4.05 5.03
N PHE A 165 -8.30 -2.90 4.55
CA PHE A 165 -7.88 -1.81 5.42
C PHE A 165 -9.05 -1.26 6.24
N LEU A 166 -10.19 -0.96 5.60
CA LEU A 166 -11.35 -0.38 6.29
C LEU A 166 -11.98 -1.36 7.27
N GLU A 167 -12.16 -2.64 6.88
CA GLU A 167 -12.67 -3.68 7.79
C GLU A 167 -11.79 -3.79 9.05
N LYS A 168 -10.46 -3.75 8.90
CA LYS A 168 -9.54 -3.81 10.05
C LYS A 168 -9.47 -2.52 10.85
N LEU A 169 -9.51 -1.37 10.20
CA LEU A 169 -9.57 -0.07 10.87
C LEU A 169 -10.81 0.00 11.76
N ASP A 170 -11.98 -0.31 11.22
CA ASP A 170 -13.24 -0.29 11.95
C ASP A 170 -13.24 -1.32 13.09
N PHE A 171 -12.76 -2.54 12.82
CA PHE A 171 -12.64 -3.58 13.83
C PHE A 171 -11.79 -3.16 15.04
N TYR A 172 -10.68 -2.45 14.80
CA TYR A 172 -9.80 -1.97 15.87
C TYR A 172 -10.21 -0.62 16.46
N THR A 173 -11.10 0.13 15.82
CA THR A 173 -11.48 1.49 16.21
C THR A 173 -11.92 1.60 17.68
N PRO A 174 -12.82 0.76 18.22
CA PRO A 174 -13.22 0.86 19.63
C PRO A 174 -12.05 0.73 20.60
N LYS A 175 -11.13 -0.22 20.35
CA LYS A 175 -9.93 -0.40 21.18
C LYS A 175 -8.92 0.72 21.00
N LEU A 176 -8.77 1.25 19.78
CA LEU A 176 -7.90 2.39 19.50
C LEU A 176 -8.38 3.62 20.28
N LEU A 177 -9.69 3.93 20.24
CA LEU A 177 -10.27 5.05 20.98
C LEU A 177 -10.03 4.93 22.49
N ALA A 178 -10.30 3.76 23.09
CA ALA A 178 -10.01 3.53 24.50
C ALA A 178 -8.52 3.73 24.85
N LEU A 179 -7.61 3.28 23.97
CA LEU A 179 -6.17 3.51 24.13
C LEU A 179 -5.77 4.98 24.00
N PHE A 180 -6.46 5.73 23.15
CA PHE A 180 -6.25 7.15 22.91
C PHE A 180 -6.67 7.98 24.12
N GLU A 181 -7.83 7.68 24.72
CA GLU A 181 -8.31 8.34 25.95
C GLU A 181 -7.36 8.17 27.13
N MET A 182 -6.75 6.99 27.28
CA MET A 182 -5.77 6.70 28.33
C MET A 182 -4.38 7.33 28.08
N LYS A 183 -4.15 7.96 26.92
CA LYS A 183 -2.84 8.53 26.59
C LYS A 183 -2.60 9.81 27.39
N GLY A 184 -1.55 9.81 28.21
CA GLY A 184 -1.05 11.00 28.90
C GLY A 184 -0.03 11.84 28.12
N GLY A 185 0.40 12.94 28.73
CA GLY A 185 1.46 13.82 28.21
C GLY A 185 1.06 14.65 26.99
N VAL A 186 2.07 15.20 26.29
CA VAL A 186 1.88 16.09 25.12
C VAL A 186 1.07 15.41 24.01
N ALA A 187 1.36 14.13 23.73
CA ALA A 187 0.59 13.36 22.75
C ALA A 187 -0.88 13.18 23.18
N GLY A 188 -1.12 12.96 24.47
CA GLY A 188 -2.47 12.86 25.03
C GLY A 188 -3.27 14.15 24.90
N ILE A 189 -2.64 15.30 25.11
CA ILE A 189 -3.28 16.62 24.90
C ILE A 189 -3.74 16.76 23.44
N ARG A 190 -2.85 16.50 22.48
CA ARG A 190 -3.20 16.55 21.05
C ARG A 190 -4.33 15.61 20.68
N ILE A 191 -4.29 14.37 21.18
CA ILE A 191 -5.32 13.37 20.95
C ILE A 191 -6.67 13.82 21.51
N ARG A 192 -6.71 14.37 22.74
CA ARG A 192 -7.97 14.86 23.32
C ARG A 192 -8.61 15.94 22.47
N HIS A 193 -7.84 16.93 21.99
CA HIS A 193 -8.38 17.95 21.08
C HIS A 193 -9.02 17.36 19.82
N LEU A 194 -8.41 16.32 19.23
CA LEU A 194 -8.97 15.63 18.06
C LEU A 194 -10.25 14.82 18.41
N LEU A 195 -10.29 14.19 19.57
CA LEU A 195 -11.47 13.46 20.04
C LEU A 195 -12.62 14.40 20.42
N ASP A 196 -12.31 15.54 21.02
CA ASP A 196 -13.30 16.57 21.36
C ASP A 196 -13.96 17.11 20.08
N SER A 197 -13.19 17.35 19.00
CA SER A 197 -13.76 17.76 17.71
C SER A 197 -14.71 16.72 17.10
N LEU A 198 -14.41 15.43 17.29
CA LEU A 198 -15.29 14.35 16.84
C LEU A 198 -16.62 14.34 17.63
N SER A 199 -16.58 14.61 18.93
CA SER A 199 -17.77 14.61 19.79
C SER A 199 -18.73 15.78 19.50
N GLN A 200 -18.23 16.85 18.89
CA GLN A 200 -18.99 18.06 18.55
C GLN A 200 -19.64 17.99 17.15
N GLN A 201 -19.15 17.12 16.27
CA GLN A 201 -19.67 16.94 14.92
C GLN A 201 -20.71 15.81 14.88
N GLU A 202 -21.52 15.75 13.82
CA GLU A 202 -22.27 14.52 13.53
C GLU A 202 -21.25 13.38 13.38
N ASP A 203 -21.38 12.33 14.20
CA ASP A 203 -20.44 11.20 14.26
C ASP A 203 -20.58 10.30 13.03
N ARG A 204 -20.26 10.86 11.86
CA ARG A 204 -20.20 10.17 10.59
C ARG A 204 -19.02 9.21 10.61
N LEU A 205 -19.22 8.05 10.00
CA LEU A 205 -18.25 6.97 10.00
C LEU A 205 -16.93 7.38 9.31
N GLU A 206 -16.99 8.22 8.28
CA GLU A 206 -15.81 8.79 7.61
C GLU A 206 -15.02 9.73 8.53
N ASP A 207 -15.69 10.64 9.24
CA ASP A 207 -15.05 11.61 10.14
C ASP A 207 -14.39 10.89 11.32
N ARG A 208 -15.06 9.86 11.87
CA ARG A 208 -14.49 8.99 12.89
C ARG A 208 -13.19 8.32 12.42
N ARG A 209 -13.18 7.78 11.19
CA ARG A 209 -11.98 7.13 10.63
C ARG A 209 -10.83 8.13 10.46
N ASP A 210 -11.13 9.34 9.97
CA ASP A 210 -10.15 10.40 9.79
C ASP A 210 -9.52 10.83 11.14
N VAL A 211 -10.36 10.99 12.17
CA VAL A 211 -9.91 11.30 13.54
C VAL A 211 -9.07 10.16 14.11
N VAL A 212 -9.48 8.90 13.94
CA VAL A 212 -8.71 7.73 14.40
C VAL A 212 -7.32 7.70 13.74
N ILE A 213 -7.23 8.01 12.44
CA ILE A 213 -5.93 8.10 11.74
C ILE A 213 -5.08 9.23 12.34
N ARG A 214 -5.61 10.46 12.50
CA ARG A 214 -4.86 11.58 13.09
C ARG A 214 -4.39 11.27 14.52
N CYS A 215 -5.26 10.66 15.33
CA CYS A 215 -4.93 10.21 16.68
C CYS A 215 -3.85 9.12 16.67
N LEU A 216 -3.87 8.19 15.71
CA LEU A 216 -2.87 7.14 15.56
C LEU A 216 -1.46 7.74 15.32
N LEU A 217 -1.31 8.72 14.43
CA LEU A 217 -0.04 9.41 14.21
C LEU A 217 0.49 10.01 15.53
N SER A 218 -0.36 10.78 16.22
CA SER A 218 -0.03 11.37 17.52
C SER A 218 0.31 10.33 18.59
N PHE A 219 -0.44 9.23 18.65
CA PHE A 219 -0.24 8.15 19.62
C PHE A 219 1.10 7.44 19.40
N LEU A 220 1.47 7.25 18.13
CA LEU A 220 2.75 6.72 17.69
C LEU A 220 3.88 7.75 17.77
N GLY A 221 3.64 8.93 18.34
CA GLY A 221 4.64 9.99 18.54
C GLY A 221 5.24 10.48 17.23
N GLU A 222 4.47 10.40 16.16
CA GLU A 222 4.81 10.90 14.82
C GLU A 222 4.02 12.20 14.60
N SER A 223 4.64 13.16 13.89
CA SER A 223 4.01 14.45 13.60
C SER A 223 3.04 14.26 12.44
N ALA A 224 1.80 14.71 12.63
CA ALA A 224 0.78 14.62 11.59
C ALA A 224 1.14 15.49 10.39
N GLU A 225 1.80 16.62 10.65
CA GLU A 225 2.25 17.63 9.69
C GLU A 225 3.32 17.08 8.72
N GLU A 226 3.98 15.97 9.05
CA GLU A 226 4.90 15.28 8.13
C GLU A 226 4.16 14.57 6.98
N LEU A 227 2.86 14.31 7.13
CA LEU A 227 2.03 13.67 6.12
C LEU A 227 0.88 14.56 5.64
N ILE A 228 0.22 15.25 6.56
CA ILE A 228 -1.06 15.91 6.34
C ILE A 228 -0.83 17.43 6.37
N GLU A 229 -1.37 18.13 5.37
CA GLU A 229 -1.48 19.58 5.34
C GLU A 229 -2.94 19.97 5.30
N ASP A 230 -3.40 20.69 6.31
CA ASP A 230 -4.77 21.20 6.35
C ASP A 230 -4.76 22.66 5.89
N HIS A 231 -5.59 22.97 4.89
CA HIS A 231 -5.85 24.32 4.41
C HIS A 231 -7.34 24.61 4.50
N GLN A 232 -7.67 25.79 5.01
CA GLN A 232 -9.04 26.26 5.15
C GLN A 232 -9.26 27.47 4.24
N ASP A 233 -10.30 27.41 3.41
CA ASP A 233 -10.71 28.49 2.50
C ASP A 233 -9.60 28.93 1.51
N VAL A 234 -8.68 28.00 1.18
CA VAL A 234 -7.62 28.21 0.19
C VAL A 234 -7.93 27.41 -1.08
N SER A 235 -7.79 28.07 -2.24
CA SER A 235 -7.95 27.38 -3.52
C SER A 235 -6.74 26.50 -3.84
N ARG A 236 -6.98 25.40 -4.54
CA ARG A 236 -5.92 24.49 -5.02
C ARG A 236 -4.84 25.23 -5.81
N ASP A 237 -5.21 26.20 -6.64
CA ASP A 237 -4.25 26.95 -7.46
C ASP A 237 -3.28 27.80 -6.64
N MET A 238 -3.69 28.29 -5.46
CA MET A 238 -2.85 29.11 -4.58
C MET A 238 -1.74 28.31 -3.89
N ILE A 239 -1.92 26.99 -3.73
CA ILE A 239 -0.96 26.14 -3.04
C ILE A 239 -0.14 25.25 -3.99
N LYS A 240 -0.42 25.28 -5.30
CA LYS A 240 0.31 24.47 -6.29
C LYS A 240 1.82 24.68 -6.24
N ASP A 241 2.27 25.92 -6.00
CA ASP A 241 3.69 26.24 -5.94
C ASP A 241 4.40 25.57 -4.75
N THR A 242 3.68 25.24 -3.68
CA THR A 242 4.26 24.55 -2.52
C THR A 242 4.55 23.07 -2.82
N PHE A 243 3.89 22.49 -3.83
CA PHE A 243 3.98 21.06 -4.16
C PHE A 243 5.41 20.66 -4.46
N ALA A 244 6.18 21.49 -5.17
CA ALA A 244 7.57 21.21 -5.54
C ALA A 244 8.48 20.87 -4.34
N SER A 245 8.16 21.34 -3.14
CA SER A 245 8.91 21.05 -1.91
C SER A 245 8.51 19.73 -1.22
N HIS A 246 7.38 19.13 -1.61
CA HIS A 246 6.80 17.97 -0.98
C HIS A 246 7.30 16.66 -1.58
N VAL A 247 7.95 15.84 -0.75
CA VAL A 247 8.32 14.47 -1.15
C VAL A 247 7.09 13.55 -1.16
N MET A 248 6.24 13.64 -0.13
CA MET A 248 5.00 12.88 0.00
C MET A 248 4.07 13.60 0.96
N LYS A 249 2.88 14.00 0.51
CA LYS A 249 1.93 14.78 1.29
C LYS A 249 0.48 14.46 0.91
N ILE A 250 -0.40 14.51 1.90
CA ILE A 250 -1.84 14.55 1.75
C ILE A 250 -2.29 15.96 2.11
N ILE A 251 -2.90 16.66 1.17
CA ILE A 251 -3.40 18.01 1.36
C ILE A 251 -4.91 17.95 1.48
N VAL A 252 -5.45 18.43 2.59
CA VAL A 252 -6.87 18.49 2.89
C VAL A 252 -7.32 19.93 2.73
N LEU A 253 -8.13 20.19 1.71
CA LEU A 253 -8.73 21.49 1.42
C LEU A 253 -10.15 21.51 1.97
N SER A 254 -10.37 22.22 3.06
CA SER A 254 -11.68 22.40 3.67
C SER A 254 -12.25 23.77 3.32
N ARG A 255 -13.57 23.83 3.09
CA ARG A 255 -14.31 25.08 2.88
C ARG A 255 -15.19 25.37 4.08
N SER A 256 -15.31 26.63 4.44
CA SER A 256 -16.28 27.12 5.42
C SER A 256 -17.72 26.82 4.98
N VAL A 257 -18.57 26.54 5.96
CA VAL A 257 -19.94 25.99 5.81
C VAL A 257 -20.95 27.03 5.29
N GLU A 258 -20.50 28.14 4.71
CA GLU A 258 -21.40 29.20 4.20
C GLU A 258 -22.03 28.85 2.85
N GLU A 259 -21.52 27.83 2.16
CA GLU A 259 -22.12 27.29 0.93
C GLU A 259 -22.84 25.96 1.24
N GLU A 260 -24.16 25.89 0.99
CA GLU A 260 -25.02 24.73 1.26
C GLU A 260 -24.59 23.43 0.55
N ASP A 261 -23.64 23.50 -0.38
CA ASP A 261 -23.05 22.36 -1.13
C ASP A 261 -21.58 22.06 -0.74
N ALA A 262 -21.01 22.77 0.25
CA ALA A 262 -19.58 22.74 0.59
C ALA A 262 -19.13 21.64 1.56
N SER A 263 -19.96 20.62 1.83
CA SER A 263 -19.68 19.59 2.85
C SER A 263 -18.59 18.57 2.50
N ARG A 264 -17.80 18.77 1.43
CA ARG A 264 -16.78 17.81 1.01
C ARG A 264 -15.42 18.48 0.91
N SER A 265 -14.55 18.20 1.87
CA SER A 265 -13.13 18.52 1.76
C SER A 265 -12.58 17.85 0.49
N ASP A 266 -11.90 18.63 -0.34
CA ASP A 266 -11.12 18.06 -1.44
C ASP A 266 -9.79 17.59 -0.86
N VAL A 267 -9.39 16.37 -1.20
CA VAL A 267 -8.19 15.75 -0.63
C VAL A 267 -7.29 15.29 -1.76
N ILE A 268 -6.07 15.81 -1.74
CA ILE A 268 -5.07 15.71 -2.79
C ILE A 268 -3.89 14.90 -2.28
N ILE A 269 -3.30 14.05 -3.12
CA ILE A 269 -2.05 13.37 -2.85
C ILE A 269 -0.96 13.95 -3.74
N VAL A 270 0.13 14.38 -3.11
CA VAL A 270 1.32 14.89 -3.79
C VAL A 270 2.50 13.97 -3.48
N ILE A 271 3.23 13.54 -4.51
CA ILE A 271 4.44 12.72 -4.40
C ILE A 271 5.50 13.28 -5.35
N GLU A 272 6.72 13.49 -4.84
CA GLU A 272 7.84 14.11 -5.60
C GLU A 272 7.41 15.41 -6.31
N GLY A 273 6.69 16.25 -5.57
CA GLY A 273 6.10 17.50 -6.05
C GLY A 273 5.08 17.39 -7.18
N THR A 274 4.67 16.17 -7.53
CA THR A 274 3.66 15.89 -8.54
C THR A 274 2.35 15.58 -7.85
N GLU A 275 1.27 16.24 -8.28
CA GLU A 275 -0.07 15.86 -7.88
C GLU A 275 -0.45 14.53 -8.53
N VAL A 276 -0.51 13.46 -7.75
CA VAL A 276 -0.77 12.10 -8.25
C VAL A 276 -2.24 11.70 -8.15
N LEU A 277 -3.02 12.32 -7.27
CA LEU A 277 -4.45 12.04 -7.15
C LEU A 277 -5.19 13.25 -6.57
N LEU A 278 -6.34 13.56 -7.15
CA LEU A 278 -7.27 14.62 -6.75
C LEU A 278 -8.61 13.99 -6.36
N GLY A 279 -9.35 14.60 -5.42
CA GLY A 279 -10.74 14.19 -5.14
C GLY A 279 -10.87 12.92 -4.32
N CYS A 280 -9.95 12.66 -3.37
CA CYS A 280 -10.03 11.46 -2.51
C CYS A 280 -11.23 11.48 -1.53
N LYS A 281 -11.98 12.60 -1.45
CA LYS A 281 -13.16 12.84 -0.60
C LYS A 281 -12.88 13.01 0.90
N ASN A 282 -11.93 12.27 1.48
CA ASN A 282 -11.55 12.34 2.89
C ASN A 282 -10.12 11.83 3.13
N LEU A 283 -9.59 12.04 4.34
CA LEU A 283 -8.21 11.68 4.69
C LEU A 283 -8.00 10.16 4.65
N THR A 284 -8.98 9.37 5.10
CA THR A 284 -8.88 7.92 5.10
C THR A 284 -8.69 7.35 3.70
N ASN A 285 -9.49 7.80 2.73
CA ASN A 285 -9.37 7.41 1.33
C ASN A 285 -8.05 7.88 0.70
N ALA A 286 -7.55 9.04 1.12
CA ALA A 286 -6.23 9.50 0.70
C ALA A 286 -5.11 8.62 1.28
N CYS A 287 -5.19 8.20 2.55
CA CYS A 287 -4.26 7.23 3.13
C CYS A 287 -4.30 5.88 2.41
N LEU A 288 -5.49 5.38 2.05
CA LEU A 288 -5.66 4.18 1.23
C LEU A 288 -4.97 4.33 -0.11
N SER A 289 -5.32 5.38 -0.86
CA SER A 289 -4.77 5.62 -2.18
C SER A 289 -3.26 5.84 -2.14
N LEU A 290 -2.75 6.52 -1.11
CA LEU A 290 -1.31 6.68 -0.88
C LEU A 290 -0.62 5.32 -0.65
N MET A 291 -1.22 4.42 0.14
CA MET A 291 -0.72 3.05 0.28
C MET A 291 -0.68 2.34 -1.08
N GLY A 292 -1.71 2.49 -1.91
CA GLY A 292 -1.72 1.97 -3.27
C GLY A 292 -0.59 2.56 -4.15
N CYS A 293 -0.38 3.88 -4.13
CA CYS A 293 0.69 4.55 -4.85
C CYS A 293 2.07 4.06 -4.41
N ILE A 294 2.31 3.94 -3.10
CA ILE A 294 3.59 3.49 -2.54
C ILE A 294 3.97 2.09 -3.03
N TYR A 295 3.01 1.18 -3.15
CA TYR A 295 3.25 -0.16 -3.69
C TYR A 295 3.44 -0.12 -5.21
N SER A 296 2.55 0.58 -5.92
CA SER A 296 2.55 0.69 -7.37
C SER A 296 3.88 1.26 -7.89
N LEU A 297 4.38 2.30 -7.23
CA LEU A 297 5.59 3.04 -7.58
C LEU A 297 6.85 2.55 -6.84
N ASN A 298 6.77 1.47 -6.04
CA ASN A 298 7.93 0.90 -5.31
C ASN A 298 8.68 1.93 -4.42
N LEU A 299 7.91 2.85 -3.82
CA LEU A 299 8.43 3.93 -2.97
C LEU A 299 8.82 3.41 -1.58
N SER A 300 9.71 4.11 -0.89
CA SER A 300 9.98 3.82 0.53
C SER A 300 8.97 4.55 1.41
N TYR A 301 8.66 4.00 2.59
CA TYR A 301 7.86 4.75 3.56
C TYR A 301 8.64 5.96 4.07
N PRO A 302 7.98 7.10 4.33
CA PRO A 302 8.63 8.25 4.94
C PRO A 302 9.26 7.85 6.28
N PRO A 303 10.56 8.12 6.50
CA PRO A 303 11.29 7.63 7.67
C PRO A 303 10.72 8.16 9.00
N LYS A 304 10.16 9.37 8.99
CA LYS A 304 9.53 10.02 10.15
C LYS A 304 8.15 9.45 10.50
N LEU A 305 7.54 8.67 9.60
CA LEU A 305 6.20 8.08 9.74
C LEU A 305 6.25 6.54 9.72
N ARG A 306 7.42 5.96 9.97
CA ARG A 306 7.68 4.53 9.81
C ARG A 306 6.72 3.64 10.61
N ASN A 307 6.28 4.07 11.80
CA ASN A 307 5.40 3.27 12.64
C ASN A 307 3.96 3.32 12.12
N THR A 308 3.48 4.48 11.68
CA THR A 308 2.13 4.62 11.10
C THR A 308 1.99 3.77 9.85
N PHE A 309 2.94 3.86 8.92
CA PHE A 309 2.93 3.02 7.72
C PHE A 309 3.13 1.53 8.03
N GLU A 310 3.86 1.18 9.09
CA GLU A 310 3.95 -0.21 9.56
C GLU A 310 2.61 -0.69 10.16
N VAL A 311 1.85 0.15 10.86
CA VAL A 311 0.49 -0.18 11.32
C VAL A 311 -0.44 -0.41 10.12
N PHE A 312 -0.42 0.49 9.14
CA PHE A 312 -1.20 0.36 7.91
C PHE A 312 -0.89 -0.95 7.19
N GLN A 313 0.39 -1.25 6.97
CA GLN A 313 0.82 -2.48 6.31
C GLN A 313 0.47 -3.73 7.12
N LYS A 314 0.91 -3.80 8.39
CA LYS A 314 0.94 -5.07 9.13
C LYS A 314 -0.33 -5.34 9.92
N ILE A 315 -0.98 -4.31 10.43
CA ILE A 315 -2.20 -4.44 11.25
C ILE A 315 -3.45 -4.29 10.39
N PHE A 316 -3.54 -3.23 9.57
CA PHE A 316 -4.75 -2.97 8.79
C PHE A 316 -4.79 -3.79 7.49
N LEU A 317 -3.67 -3.99 6.80
CA LEU A 317 -3.62 -4.81 5.58
C LEU A 317 -3.21 -6.26 5.84
N GLY A 318 -2.70 -6.59 7.03
CA GLY A 318 -2.25 -7.94 7.37
C GLY A 318 -1.02 -8.43 6.58
N LEU A 319 -0.27 -7.51 5.97
CA LEU A 319 0.91 -7.80 5.15
C LEU A 319 2.17 -7.86 6.00
N ASP A 320 2.98 -8.93 5.89
CA ASP A 320 4.22 -9.13 6.69
C ASP A 320 4.00 -9.07 8.22
N ALA A 321 2.89 -9.63 8.71
CA ALA A 321 2.51 -9.62 10.13
C ALA A 321 3.36 -10.57 11.03
N LEU A 322 4.53 -11.02 10.56
CA LEU A 322 5.41 -11.93 11.32
C LEU A 322 6.32 -11.20 12.32
N LYS A 323 6.67 -9.94 12.03
CA LYS A 323 7.57 -9.14 12.86
C LYS A 323 7.11 -7.71 12.89
N PHE A 324 7.06 -7.10 14.07
CA PHE A 324 6.73 -5.69 14.26
C PHE A 324 7.92 -4.94 14.88
N SER A 325 8.05 -3.64 14.61
CA SER A 325 8.91 -2.78 15.43
C SER A 325 8.45 -2.78 16.89
N PRO A 326 9.32 -2.45 17.87
CA PRO A 326 8.94 -2.47 19.28
C PRO A 326 7.68 -1.64 19.61
N LYS A 327 7.53 -0.48 18.95
CA LYS A 327 6.40 0.43 19.16
C LYS A 327 5.10 -0.14 18.60
N VAL A 328 5.14 -0.64 17.37
CA VAL A 328 3.97 -1.26 16.73
C VAL A 328 3.60 -2.58 17.43
N ASN A 329 4.58 -3.36 17.90
CA ASN A 329 4.33 -4.57 18.67
C ASN A 329 3.64 -4.29 20.02
N SER A 330 3.99 -3.17 20.67
CA SER A 330 3.31 -2.73 21.89
C SER A 330 1.85 -2.40 21.61
N LEU A 331 1.57 -1.64 20.55
CA LEU A 331 0.21 -1.34 20.11
C LEU A 331 -0.56 -2.61 19.73
N HIS A 332 0.02 -3.46 18.88
CA HIS A 332 -0.62 -4.68 18.40
C HIS A 332 -1.06 -5.60 19.55
N ARG A 333 -0.21 -5.79 20.57
CA ARG A 333 -0.57 -6.57 21.76
C ARG A 333 -1.76 -5.97 22.52
N LYS A 334 -1.81 -4.65 22.67
CA LYS A 334 -2.94 -3.95 23.31
C LYS A 334 -4.24 -4.03 22.51
N LEU A 335 -4.16 -4.18 21.20
CA LEU A 335 -5.34 -4.36 20.33
C LEU A 335 -5.88 -5.80 20.36
N LEU A 336 -5.03 -6.77 20.70
CA LEU A 336 -5.42 -8.19 20.79
C LEU A 336 -5.96 -8.59 22.16
N MET A 337 -5.53 -7.92 23.23
CA MET A 337 -6.17 -7.96 24.55
C MET A 337 -7.53 -7.29 24.46
#